data_AF-A0A9Q3Z457-F1
#
_entry.id   AF-A0A9Q3Z457-F1
#
_cell.length_a   1.000
_cell.length_b   1.000
_cell.length_c   1.000
_cell.angle_alpha   90.00
_cell.angle_beta   90.00
_cell.angle_gamma   90.00
#
_symmetry.space_group_name_H-M   'P 1'
#
loop_
_entity.id
_entity.type
_entity.pdbx_description
1 polymer ?
#
loop_
_entity_poly.entity_id
_entity_poly.type
_entity_poly.pdbx_seq_one_letter_code
_entity_poly.pdbx_strand_id
1 'polypeptide(L)' 'MACHLRGTVLPDGSARDLWTLGDRITFERPTLPADTLADGGFPLPGRRAHPSGRGAVNAARAGVDSPST' A
#
# COMPACT_ATOMS: atom_id res chain seq x y z
N MET A 1 0.94 19.78 5.83
CA MET A 1 -0.37 19.18 6.20
C MET A 1 -0.10 18.15 7.28
N ALA A 2 -0.93 18.09 8.31
CA ALA A 2 -0.84 17.08 9.36
C ALA A 2 -2.02 16.11 9.22
N CYS A 3 -1.79 14.81 9.40
CA CYS A 3 -2.88 13.82 9.39
C CYS A 3 -2.85 13.02 10.68
N HIS A 4 -4.03 12.73 11.22
CA HIS A 4 -4.24 11.95 12.43
C HIS A 4 -4.72 10.53 12.07
N LEU A 5 -4.18 9.55 12.77
CA LEU A 5 -4.50 8.14 12.68
C LEU A 5 -4.64 7.59 14.09
N ARG A 6 -5.77 6.96 14.39
CA ARG A 6 -5.91 6.16 15.60
C ARG A 6 -5.85 4.69 15.20
N GLY A 7 -4.92 3.93 15.77
CA GLY A 7 -4.71 2.54 15.34
C GLY A 7 -3.78 1.74 16.24
N THR A 8 -3.79 0.43 16.07
CA THR A 8 -3.02 -0.52 16.87
C THR A 8 -1.56 -0.56 16.42
N VAL A 9 -0.67 -0.07 17.27
CA VAL A 9 0.77 -0.01 16.97
C VAL A 9 1.43 -1.35 17.32
N LEU A 10 2.49 -1.69 16.57
CA LEU A 10 3.29 -2.89 16.76
C LEU A 10 4.62 -2.54 17.46
N PRO A 11 5.23 -3.50 18.20
CA PRO A 11 4.77 -4.86 18.44
C PRO A 11 3.81 -5.00 19.64
N ASP A 12 3.58 -3.93 20.38
CA ASP A 12 2.83 -3.93 21.64
C ASP A 12 1.33 -4.20 21.48
N GLY A 13 0.79 -4.02 20.27
CA GLY A 13 -0.60 -4.36 19.97
C GLY A 13 -1.61 -3.43 20.63
N SER A 14 -1.19 -2.22 21.03
CA SER A 14 -2.05 -1.24 21.70
C SER A 14 -2.55 -0.17 20.73
N ALA A 15 -3.82 0.20 20.85
CA ALA A 15 -4.38 1.33 20.11
C ALA A 15 -3.79 2.65 20.60
N ARG A 16 -3.25 3.45 19.69
CA ARG A 16 -2.63 4.76 19.98
C ARG A 16 -2.99 5.77 18.90
N ASP A 17 -2.94 7.04 19.29
CA ASP A 17 -3.01 8.15 18.35
C ASP A 17 -1.62 8.40 17.74
N LEU A 18 -1.61 8.67 16.43
CA LEU A 18 -0.43 8.88 15.61
C LEU A 18 -0.68 10.07 14.69
N TRP A 19 0.37 10.87 14.48
CA TRP A 19 0.33 11.96 13.53
C TRP A 19 1.41 11.83 12.48
N THR A 20 1.05 12.17 11.24
CA THR A 20 2.02 12.36 10.16
C THR A 20 2.23 13.84 9.92
N LEU A 21 3.49 14.24 9.78
CA LEU A 21 3.94 15.58 9.45
C LEU A 21 4.76 15.48 8.17
N GLY A 22 4.09 15.53 7.02
CA GLY A 22 4.72 15.26 5.73
C GLY A 22 5.26 13.81 5.67
N ASP A 23 6.59 13.66 5.65
CA ASP A 23 7.31 12.38 5.60
C ASP A 23 7.63 11.79 6.98
N ARG A 24 7.24 12.47 8.07
CA ARG A 24 7.56 12.07 9.45
C ARG A 24 6.35 11.59 10.21
N ILE A 25 6.62 10.72 11.17
CA ILE A 25 5.64 10.14 12.09
C ILE A 25 5.99 10.58 13.50
N THR A 26 4.98 10.99 14.28
CA THR A 26 5.11 11.32 15.70
C THR A 26 3.90 10.81 16.50
N PHE A 27 4.12 10.52 17.78
CA PHE A 27 3.06 10.19 18.76
C PHE A 27 2.65 11.42 19.58
N GLU A 28 3.32 12.55 19.39
CA GLU A 28 2.96 13.80 20.03
C GLU A 28 2.01 14.57 19.12
N ARG A 29 0.91 15.06 19.70
CA ARG A 29 -0.05 15.89 18.97
C ARG A 29 0.66 17.15 18.46
N PRO A 30 0.71 17.40 17.15
CA PRO A 30 1.29 18.61 16.60
C PRO A 30 0.38 19.83 16.86
N THR A 31 0.96 21.02 16.78
CA THR A 31 0.24 22.29 16.91
C THR A 31 -0.58 22.66 15.67
N LEU A 32 -0.24 22.07 14.52
CA LEU A 32 -0.96 22.25 13.27
C LEU A 32 -2.30 21.49 13.32
N PRO A 33 -3.37 22.04 12.73
CA PRO A 33 -4.62 21.31 12.56
C PRO A 33 -4.36 20.04 11.72
N ALA A 34 -4.99 18.93 12.13
CA ALA A 34 -4.81 17.62 11.52
C ALA A 34 -6.16 16.98 11.19
N ASP A 35 -6.27 16.43 9.98
CA ASP A 35 -7.45 15.70 9.55
C ASP A 35 -7.34 14.22 9.97
N THR A 36 -8.43 13.66 10.52
CA THR A 36 -8.46 12.23 10.87
C THR A 36 -8.73 11.41 9.63
N LEU A 37 -7.77 10.57 9.25
CA LEU A 37 -7.86 9.70 8.08
C LEU A 37 -8.34 8.29 8.43
N ALA A 38 -8.05 7.82 9.63
CA ALA A 38 -8.46 6.50 10.11
C ALA A 38 -8.68 6.52 11.63
N ASP A 39 -9.71 5.78 12.08
CA ASP A 39 -10.05 5.56 13.49
C ASP A 39 -10.23 4.06 13.78
N GLY A 40 -9.12 3.34 13.83
CA GLY A 40 -9.02 1.91 14.11
C GLY A 40 -8.08 1.16 13.15
N GLY A 41 -7.95 -0.16 13.37
CA GLY A 41 -7.14 -1.05 12.53
C GLY A 41 -5.64 -0.99 12.83
N PHE A 42 -4.84 -1.62 11.96
CA PHE A 42 -3.38 -1.70 12.11
C PHE A 42 -2.68 -0.81 11.07
N PRO A 43 -2.05 0.32 11.48
CA PRO A 43 -1.15 1.05 10.60
C PRO A 43 0.08 0.18 10.28
N LEU A 44 0.22 -0.20 9.01
CA LEU A 44 1.33 -1.01 8.52
C LEU A 44 2.29 -0.17 7.67
N PRO A 45 3.62 -0.38 7.81
CA PRO A 45 4.59 0.15 6.86
C PRO A 45 4.26 -0.32 5.44
N GLY A 46 4.60 0.50 4.45
CA GLY A 46 4.38 0.18 3.04
C GLY A 46 4.90 -1.22 2.70
N ARG A 47 4.00 -2.16 2.46
CA ARG A 47 4.34 -3.53 2.08
C ARG A 47 4.95 -3.51 0.69
N ARG A 48 6.10 -4.15 0.50
CA ARG A 48 6.66 -4.35 -0.85
C ARG A 48 5.97 -5.55 -1.51
N ALA A 49 5.47 -5.35 -2.72
CA ALA A 49 5.04 -6.45 -3.57
C ALA A 49 6.27 -7.15 -4.17
N HIS A 50 6.23 -8.48 -4.28
CA HIS A 50 7.22 -9.23 -5.04
C HIS A 50 6.94 -9.02 -6.54
N PRO A 51 7.92 -8.59 -7.36
CA PRO A 51 7.72 -8.44 -8.79
C PRO A 51 7.69 -9.83 -9.44
N SER A 52 6.50 -10.39 -9.68
CA SER A 52 6.33 -11.52 -10.61
C SER A 52 6.20 -10.97 -12.02
N GLY A 53 7.29 -11.00 -12.78
CA GLY A 53 7.30 -10.66 -14.20
C GLY A 53 6.51 -11.69 -15.01
N ARG A 54 5.31 -11.35 -15.47
CA ARG A 54 4.58 -12.15 -16.46
C ARG A 54 5.06 -11.71 -17.85
N GLY A 55 6.18 -12.29 -18.29
CA GLY A 55 6.69 -12.12 -19.65
C GLY A 55 5.64 -12.60 -20.66
N ALA A 56 5.38 -11.76 -21.66
CA ALA A 56 4.42 -12.00 -22.73
C ALA A 56 4.67 -13.36 -23.41
N VAL A 57 3.70 -14.27 -23.36
CA VAL A 57 3.64 -15.39 -24.31
C VAL A 57 3.12 -14.80 -25.62
N ASN A 58 4.04 -14.65 -26.58
CA ASN A 58 3.77 -14.16 -27.92
C ASN A 58 2.75 -15.09 -28.60
N ALA A 59 1.66 -14.50 -29.11
CA ALA A 59 0.68 -15.17 -29.96
C ALA A 59 1.32 -15.54 -31.31
N ALA A 60 1.98 -16.69 -31.38
CA ALA A 60 2.55 -17.20 -32.61
C ALA A 60 1.49 -17.92 -33.45
N ARG A 61 0.98 -17.17 -34.43
CA ARG A 61 0.62 -17.60 -35.80
C ARG A 61 -0.57 -18.56 -35.98
N ALA A 62 -1.68 -17.94 -36.37
CA ALA A 62 -2.63 -18.49 -37.31
C ALA A 62 -1.97 -18.91 -38.64
N GLY A 63 -2.51 -19.95 -39.27
CA GLY A 63 -2.41 -20.20 -40.71
C GLY A 63 -1.44 -21.31 -41.15
N VAL A 64 -1.91 -22.56 -41.13
CA VAL A 64 -1.62 -23.53 -42.20
C VAL A 64 -2.97 -24.19 -42.53
N ASP A 65 -3.64 -23.61 -43.52
CA ASP A 65 -4.57 -24.36 -44.37
C ASP A 65 -3.72 -25.21 -45.33
N SER A 66 -4.17 -26.44 -45.56
CA SER A 66 -3.60 -27.38 -46.53
C SER A 66 -3.70 -26.84 -47.96
N PRO A 67 -2.95 -27.43 -48.90
CA PRO A 67 -3.69 -28.12 -49.95
C PRO A 67 -3.12 -29.49 -50.34
N SER A 68 -4.07 -30.33 -50.72
CA SER A 68 -3.89 -31.56 -51.50
C SER A 68 -3.28 -31.27 -52.87
N THR A 69 -2.32 -32.09 -53.31
CA THR A 69 -2.28 -32.82 -54.59
C THR A 69 -1.05 -33.72 -54.58
#